data_AF-A0A938CU31-F1
#
_entry.id   AF-A0A938CU31-F1
#
_cell.length_a   1.000
_cell.length_b   1.000
_cell.length_c   1.000
_cell.angle_alpha   90.00
_cell.angle_beta   90.00
_cell.angle_gamma   90.00
#
_symmetry.space_group_name_H-M   'P 1'
#
loop_
_entity.id
_entity.type
_entity.pdbx_description
1 polymer ?
#
loop_
_entity_poly.entity_id
_entity_poly.type
_entity_poly.pdbx_seq_one_letter_code
_entity_poly.pdbx_strand_id
1 'polypeptide(L)'
;NFLEAYQRQGIVEHDPFVTLDQAGVGELVSIAAERGRKARPGLKLGICGEHGGDPASIRFCEGVGLDYVSCSPYRVPIARLAAAQAALAQTERDV
;
A
#
# COMPACT_ATOMS: atom_id res chain seq x y z
N ASN A 1 21.42 -9.71 11.15
CA ASN A 1 20.25 -9.60 10.27
C ASN A 1 20.74 -9.60 8.83
N PHE A 2 20.21 -10.45 7.93
CA PHE A 2 20.64 -10.48 6.52
C PHE A 2 20.13 -9.29 5.72
N LEU A 3 19.03 -8.67 6.17
CA LEU A 3 18.35 -7.61 5.44
C LEU A 3 19.21 -6.34 5.28
N GLU A 4 19.94 -5.96 6.33
CA GLU A 4 20.90 -4.85 6.29
C GLU A 4 22.06 -5.10 5.30
N ALA A 5 22.49 -6.36 5.16
CA ALA A 5 23.50 -6.73 4.18
C ALA A 5 22.93 -6.61 2.76
N TYR A 6 21.68 -7.02 2.54
CA TYR A 6 21.01 -6.95 1.25
C TYR A 6 20.76 -5.49 0.83
N GLN A 7 20.36 -4.62 1.77
CA GLN A 7 20.21 -3.19 1.52
C GLN A 7 21.54 -2.53 1.14
N ARG A 8 22.62 -2.80 1.89
CA ARG A 8 23.95 -2.26 1.56
C ARG A 8 24.50 -2.75 0.21
N GLN A 9 24.10 -3.94 -0.21
CA GLN A 9 24.47 -4.50 -1.51
C GLN A 9 23.51 -4.10 -2.63
N GLY A 10 22.45 -3.32 -2.34
CA GLY A 10 21.45 -2.90 -3.33
C GLY A 10 20.58 -4.05 -3.85
N ILE A 11 20.54 -5.19 -3.15
CA ILE A 11 19.69 -6.33 -3.52
C ILE A 11 18.21 -6.00 -3.25
N VAL A 12 17.95 -5.25 -2.16
CA VAL A 12 16.64 -4.67 -1.86
C VAL A 12 16.81 -3.19 -1.56
N GLU A 13 15.95 -2.35 -2.12
CA GLU A 13 16.04 -0.90 -1.95
C GLU A 13 15.54 -0.46 -0.56
N HIS A 14 14.48 -1.12 -0.07
CA HIS A 14 13.80 -0.82 1.18
C HIS A 14 13.54 -2.09 1.97
N ASP A 15 13.28 -1.95 3.28
CA ASP A 15 12.79 -3.05 4.09
C ASP A 15 11.36 -3.40 3.64
N PRO A 16 11.11 -4.57 3.03
CA PRO A 16 9.80 -4.93 2.49
C PRO A 16 8.74 -5.16 3.59
N PHE A 17 9.17 -5.30 4.85
CA PHE A 17 8.26 -5.41 5.98
C PHE A 17 7.76 -4.05 6.46
N VAL A 18 8.46 -2.96 6.07
CA VAL A 18 8.06 -1.57 6.35
C VAL A 18 7.28 -0.97 5.17
N THR A 19 7.84 -1.08 3.97
CA THR A 19 7.24 -0.56 2.74
C THR A 19 6.87 -1.73 1.84
N LEU A 20 5.62 -1.76 1.38
CA LEU A 20 5.09 -2.84 0.56
C LEU A 20 5.90 -2.98 -0.73
N ASP A 21 6.42 -4.18 -0.97
CA ASP A 21 6.97 -4.55 -2.28
C ASP A 21 5.84 -4.56 -3.32
N GLN A 22 5.82 -3.53 -4.16
CA GLN A 22 4.76 -3.34 -5.16
C GLN A 22 4.89 -4.33 -6.33
N ALA A 23 6.10 -4.79 -6.65
CA ALA A 23 6.36 -5.63 -7.81
C ALA A 23 6.01 -7.10 -7.53
N GLY A 24 6.28 -7.60 -6.32
CA GLY A 24 5.91 -8.96 -5.92
C GLY A 24 4.60 -9.01 -5.14
N VAL A 25 4.62 -8.59 -3.88
CA VAL A 25 3.44 -8.67 -3.00
C VAL A 25 2.28 -7.81 -3.52
N GLY A 26 2.58 -6.64 -4.08
CA GLY A 26 1.58 -5.75 -4.68
C GLY A 26 0.83 -6.38 -5.85
N GLU A 27 1.49 -7.20 -6.67
CA GLU A 27 0.81 -7.93 -7.75
C GLU A 27 -0.25 -8.88 -7.18
N LEU A 28 0.08 -9.62 -6.11
CA LEU A 28 -0.88 -10.50 -5.44
C LEU A 28 -2.06 -9.73 -4.84
N VAL A 29 -1.80 -8.55 -4.24
CA VAL A 29 -2.86 -7.66 -3.73
C VAL A 29 -3.78 -7.20 -4.86
N SER A 30 -3.22 -6.82 -6.00
CA SER A 30 -3.98 -6.36 -7.18
C SER A 30 -4.85 -7.48 -7.75
N ILE A 31 -4.29 -8.68 -7.91
CA ILE A 31 -5.03 -9.88 -8.35
C ILE A 31 -6.19 -10.19 -7.37
N ALA A 32 -5.93 -10.12 -6.06
CA ALA A 32 -6.96 -10.37 -5.06
C ALA A 32 -8.09 -9.34 -5.12
N ALA A 33 -7.75 -8.05 -5.30
CA ALA A 33 -8.73 -6.98 -5.41
C ALA A 33 -9.63 -7.12 -6.65
N GLU A 34 -9.01 -7.40 -7.81
CA GLU A 34 -9.73 -7.61 -9.07
C GLU A 34 -10.63 -8.85 -8.98
N ARG A 35 -10.06 -10.01 -8.64
CA ARG A 35 -10.81 -11.27 -8.62
C ARG A 35 -11.90 -11.26 -7.54
N GLY A 36 -11.62 -10.66 -6.39
CA GLY A 36 -12.59 -10.53 -5.30
C GLY A 36 -13.81 -9.70 -5.74
N ARG A 37 -13.59 -8.55 -6.39
CA ARG A 37 -14.69 -7.70 -6.86
C ARG A 37 -15.41 -8.26 -8.08
N LYS A 38 -14.72 -9.03 -8.92
CA LYS A 38 -15.36 -9.80 -10.01
C LYS A 38 -16.32 -10.85 -9.48
N ALA A 39 -15.96 -11.54 -8.40
CA ALA A 39 -16.81 -12.55 -7.77
C ALA A 39 -17.93 -11.92 -6.92
N ARG A 40 -17.65 -10.81 -6.22
CA ARG A 40 -18.62 -10.08 -5.41
C ARG A 40 -18.51 -8.58 -5.66
N PRO A 41 -19.36 -8.02 -6.54
CA PRO A 41 -19.43 -6.57 -6.73
C PRO A 41 -19.65 -5.85 -5.41
N GLY A 42 -18.89 -4.77 -5.18
CA GLY A 42 -18.94 -4.02 -3.92
C GLY A 42 -18.25 -4.69 -2.72
N LEU A 43 -17.46 -5.76 -2.92
CA LEU A 43 -16.57 -6.31 -1.89
C LEU A 43 -15.65 -5.20 -1.34
N LYS A 44 -15.84 -4.91 -0.04
CA LYS A 44 -14.97 -4.02 0.73
C LYS A 44 -13.64 -4.69 1.02
N LEU A 45 -12.57 -3.98 0.69
CA LEU A 45 -11.19 -4.45 0.84
C LEU A 45 -10.38 -3.42 1.60
N GLY A 46 -9.49 -3.86 2.46
CA GLY A 46 -8.55 -2.97 3.13
C GLY A 46 -7.28 -3.69 3.52
N ILE A 47 -6.28 -2.91 3.91
CA ILE A 47 -4.98 -3.41 4.37
C ILE A 47 -4.81 -3.13 5.86
N CYS A 48 -4.14 -4.04 6.57
CA CYS A 48 -3.77 -3.86 7.97
C CYS A 48 -2.28 -4.16 8.19
N GLY A 49 -1.77 -3.74 9.34
CA GLY A 49 -0.38 -3.96 9.72
C GLY A 49 0.48 -2.72 9.52
N GLU A 50 1.79 -2.95 9.42
CA GLU A 50 2.80 -1.88 9.31
C GLU A 50 2.63 -1.05 8.04
N HIS A 51 2.40 -1.72 6.91
CA HIS A 51 2.20 -1.10 5.60
C HIS A 51 1.01 -0.13 5.57
N GLY A 52 -0.02 -0.38 6.40
CA GLY A 52 -1.19 0.51 6.49
C GLY A 52 -0.88 1.90 7.05
N GLY A 53 0.33 2.11 7.59
CA GLY A 53 0.82 3.41 8.05
C GLY A 53 2.02 3.95 7.29
N ASP A 54 2.45 3.28 6.21
CA ASP A 54 3.55 3.72 5.35
C ASP A 54 3.01 4.50 4.14
N PRO A 55 3.43 5.76 3.91
CA PRO A 55 2.88 6.58 2.82
C PRO A 55 3.02 6.00 1.41
N ALA A 56 4.12 5.29 1.12
CA ALA A 56 4.31 4.67 -0.20
C ALA A 56 3.34 3.50 -0.41
N SER A 57 3.18 2.66 0.61
CA SER A 57 2.21 1.56 0.63
C SER A 57 0.77 2.05 0.53
N ILE A 58 0.42 3.15 1.21
CA ILE A 58 -0.92 3.76 1.14
C ILE A 58 -1.22 4.28 -0.27
N ARG A 59 -0.25 4.94 -0.92
CA ARG A 59 -0.40 5.37 -2.32
C ARG A 59 -0.67 4.19 -3.27
N PHE A 60 0.05 3.09 -3.07
CA PHE A 60 -0.21 1.86 -3.82
C PHE A 60 -1.62 1.32 -3.56
N CYS A 61 -2.05 1.26 -2.29
CA CYS A 61 -3.38 0.79 -1.92
C CYS A 61 -4.49 1.62 -2.56
N GLU A 62 -4.34 2.94 -2.64
CA GLU A 62 -5.29 3.79 -3.38
C GLU A 62 -5.22 3.58 -4.90
N GLY A 63 -4.03 3.33 -5.46
CA GLY A 63 -3.89 2.95 -6.86
C GLY A 63 -4.65 1.67 -7.23
N VAL A 64 -4.62 0.66 -6.34
CA VAL A 64 -5.39 -0.59 -6.48
C VAL A 64 -6.89 -0.38 -6.15
N GLY A 65 -7.22 0.75 -5.51
CA GLY A 65 -8.57 1.11 -5.11
C GLY A 65 -9.07 0.32 -3.90
N LEU A 66 -8.24 0.08 -2.88
CA LEU A 66 -8.71 -0.44 -1.59
C LEU A 66 -9.64 0.58 -0.90
N ASP A 67 -10.58 0.11 -0.10
CA ASP A 67 -11.58 0.96 0.56
C ASP A 67 -11.07 1.60 1.86
N TYR A 68 -10.09 0.98 2.53
CA TYR A 68 -9.52 1.51 3.77
C TYR A 68 -8.10 0.99 4.06
N VAL A 69 -7.39 1.72 4.92
CA VAL A 69 -6.14 1.29 5.55
C VAL A 69 -6.32 1.26 7.07
N SER A 70 -5.64 0.32 7.73
CA SER A 70 -5.66 0.15 9.18
C SER A 70 -4.22 0.12 9.71
N CYS A 71 -3.92 1.02 10.64
CA CYS A 71 -2.59 1.18 11.23
C CYS A 71 -2.66 1.46 12.73
N SER A 72 -1.50 1.45 13.39
CA SER A 72 -1.42 1.76 14.83
C SER A 72 -1.92 3.17 15.14
N PRO A 73 -2.45 3.44 16.35
CA PRO A 73 -3.10 4.72 16.68
C PRO A 73 -2.24 5.96 16.36
N TYR A 74 -0.95 5.91 16.68
CA TYR A 74 -0.03 7.02 16.43
C TYR A 74 0.30 7.23 14.95
N ARG A 75 0.08 6.23 14.09
CA ARG A 75 0.26 6.34 12.63
C ARG A 75 -1.00 6.83 11.91
N VAL A 76 -2.15 6.90 12.59
CA VAL A 76 -3.41 7.37 12.00
C VAL A 76 -3.29 8.76 11.36
N PRO A 77 -2.66 9.79 11.99
CA PRO A 77 -2.50 11.10 11.36
C PRO A 77 -1.67 11.05 10.07
N ILE A 78 -0.60 10.25 10.06
CA ILE A 78 0.27 10.05 8.89
C ILE A 78 -0.52 9.36 7.78
N ALA A 79 -1.26 8.29 8.12
CA ALA A 79 -2.05 7.56 7.15
C ALA A 79 -3.12 8.43 6.50
N ARG A 80 -3.82 9.27 7.28
CA ARG A 80 -4.80 10.22 6.76
C ARG A 80 -4.19 11.23 5.79
N LEU A 81 -3.02 11.79 6.12
CA LEU A 81 -2.33 12.73 5.25
C LEU A 81 -1.86 12.05 3.96
N ALA A 82 -1.28 10.86 4.07
CA ALA A 82 -0.81 10.09 2.92
C ALA A 82 -1.95 9.69 1.97
N ALA A 83 -3.11 9.26 2.49
CA ALA A 83 -4.28 8.96 1.68
C ALA A 83 -4.81 10.21 0.96
N ALA A 84 -4.87 11.36 1.64
CA ALA A 84 -5.27 12.61 1.01
C ALA A 84 -4.33 13.02 -0.13
N GLN A 85 -3.01 12.93 0.08
CA GLN A 85 -2.01 13.19 -0.95
C GLN A 85 -2.13 12.22 -2.14
N ALA A 86 -2.40 10.93 -1.87
CA ALA A 86 -2.60 9.93 -2.91
C ALA A 86 -3.82 10.26 -3.79
N ALA A 87 -4.94 10.64 -3.17
CA ALA A 87 -6.18 11.00 -3.86
C ALA A 87 -6.02 12.28 -4.71
N LEU A 88 -5.31 13.29 -4.20
CA LEU A 88 -5.02 14.52 -4.94
C LEU A 88 -4.14 14.24 -6.17
N ALA A 89 -3.09 13.44 -6.01
CA ALA A 89 -2.20 13.08 -7.11
C ALA A 89 -2.89 12.21 -8.19
N GLN A 90 -3.95 11.46 -7.85
CA GLN A 90 -4.79 10.80 -8.87
C GLN A 90 -5.62 11.83 -9.63
N THR A 91 -6.32 12.72 -8.93
CA THR A 91 -7.13 13.78 -9.54
C THR A 91 -6.32 14.63 -10.53
N GLU A 92 -5.09 15.02 -10.19
CA GLU A 92 -4.23 15.81 -11.08
C GLU A 92 -3.78 15.08 -12.35
N ARG A 93 -3.81 13.74 -12.37
CA ARG A 93 -3.48 12.93 -13.55
C ARG A 93 -4.67 12.71 -14.48
N ASP A 94 -5.89 12.88 -13.98
CA ASP A 94 -7.13 12.68 -14.72
C ASP A 94 -7.66 13.98 -15.38
N VAL A 95 -6.97 15.11 -15.15
CA VAL A 95 -7.22 16.44 -15.75
C VAL A 95 -6.25 16.70 -16.88
#